data_AF-A0A258BRD4-F1
#
_entry.id   AF-A0A258BRD4-F1
#
_cell.length_a   1.000
_cell.length_b   1.000
_cell.length_c   1.000
_cell.angle_alpha   90.00
_cell.angle_beta   90.00
_cell.angle_gamma   90.00
#
_symmetry.space_group_name_H-M   'P 1'
#
loop_
_entity.id
_entity.type
_entity.pdbx_description
1 polymer ?
#
loop_
_entity_poly.entity_id
_entity_poly.type
_entity_poly.pdbx_seq_one_letter_code
_entity_poly.pdbx_strand_id
1 'polypeptide(L)'
;MAGTAYGTEASGVRASTPAEFANRDAFILTNGSGASRFPVRAGTDAADVGQALTLAESNALLEEAFRIMTRARAQIRTPLDSRAQVTISLVDSRGQILGVVRSPDAPVFGTDVSLQKARTVAFFSHPRAGTELSADPSADVRQFVPAMLNFLGNQNALSGQVAYGDRTIGVIARPYFPDGEVGRPKGPLSRDIAQFNPLSTGLQSALVLTNLGQHLGFVTGASATDTPSRCTFIPDAVPGQNRLQNGIQIFPGAVPIYRGSRLVGALGVSGDGIDQDDMISFLGTHNAGVRLGGFGNAPMAMRADQIVIPLGTRQVRLRYIGCPFAPFLDTAEQNVCQGL
;
A
#
# COMPACT_ATOMS: atom_id res chain seq x y z
N MET A 1 7.99 12.98 31.59
CA MET A 1 9.13 12.40 30.83
C MET A 1 9.63 13.47 29.87
N ALA A 2 10.94 13.71 29.79
CA ALA A 2 11.50 14.59 28.76
C ALA A 2 11.29 13.92 27.39
N GLY A 3 10.84 14.67 26.38
CA GLY A 3 10.69 14.16 25.03
C GLY A 3 12.05 14.00 24.34
N THR A 4 12.10 13.15 23.30
CA THR A 4 13.28 12.99 22.45
C THR A 4 13.18 13.94 21.25
N ALA A 5 14.27 14.67 20.96
CA ALA A 5 14.32 15.57 19.81
C ALA A 5 14.17 14.81 18.49
N TYR A 6 13.17 15.17 17.69
CA TYR A 6 12.92 14.58 16.37
C TYR A 6 14.09 14.81 15.40
N GLY A 7 14.33 13.87 14.49
CA GLY A 7 15.41 13.96 13.51
C GLY A 7 16.78 13.52 14.03
N THR A 8 16.82 12.96 15.24
CA THR A 8 18.02 12.39 15.87
C THR A 8 17.98 10.86 15.88
N GLU A 9 19.15 10.23 16.04
CA GLU A 9 19.27 8.78 16.27
C GLU A 9 18.31 8.26 17.35
N ALA A 10 18.25 8.97 18.48
CA ALA A 10 17.41 8.61 19.61
C ALA A 10 15.90 8.66 19.29
N SER A 11 15.48 9.47 18.32
CA SER A 11 14.07 9.57 17.91
C SER A 11 13.61 8.43 16.99
N GLY A 12 14.53 7.58 16.55
CA GLY A 12 14.25 6.53 15.56
C GLY A 12 14.09 7.05 14.13
N VAL A 13 14.24 8.36 13.90
CA VAL A 13 14.18 8.99 12.58
C VAL A 13 15.28 10.04 12.47
N ARG A 14 16.04 10.06 11.38
CA ARG A 14 17.04 11.10 11.11
C ARG A 14 17.18 11.42 9.64
N ALA A 15 17.84 12.53 9.32
CA ALA A 15 18.27 12.83 7.95
C ALA A 15 19.16 11.69 7.41
N SER A 16 19.00 11.38 6.13
CA SER A 16 19.85 10.41 5.43
C SER A 16 21.27 10.97 5.25
N THR A 17 22.25 10.08 5.15
CA THR A 17 23.59 10.40 4.65
C THR A 17 23.61 10.34 3.12
N PRO A 18 24.60 10.95 2.44
CA PRO A 18 24.70 10.87 0.98
C PRO A 18 24.86 9.44 0.44
N ALA A 19 25.38 8.53 1.27
CA ALA A 19 25.53 7.11 0.92
C ALA A 19 24.21 6.32 1.06
N GLU A 20 23.24 6.81 1.83
CA GLU A 20 21.97 6.13 2.05
C GLU A 20 20.89 6.57 1.07
N PHE A 21 20.88 7.85 0.68
CA PHE A 21 19.92 8.35 -0.29
C PHE A 21 20.41 9.63 -0.97
N ALA A 22 20.22 9.72 -2.29
CA ALA A 22 20.76 10.82 -3.11
C ALA A 22 20.18 12.19 -2.75
N ASN A 23 18.87 12.25 -2.46
CA ASN A 23 18.24 13.51 -2.06
C ASN A 23 18.57 13.83 -0.58
N ARG A 24 19.26 14.96 -0.37
CA ARG A 24 19.74 15.41 0.96
C ARG A 24 18.64 15.80 1.94
N ASP A 25 17.43 16.01 1.44
CA ASP A 25 16.25 16.33 2.23
C ASP A 25 15.52 15.06 2.74
N ALA A 26 15.96 13.87 2.33
CA ALA A 26 15.38 12.63 2.79
C ALA A 26 15.75 12.32 4.25
N PHE A 27 14.79 11.74 4.95
CA PHE A 27 14.91 11.15 6.27
C PHE A 27 14.71 9.63 6.16
N ILE A 28 15.31 8.90 7.09
CA ILE A 28 15.24 7.44 7.19
C ILE A 28 14.85 7.03 8.61
N LEU A 29 14.39 5.79 8.75
CA LEU A 29 14.21 5.16 10.06
C LEU A 29 15.54 4.59 10.52
N THR A 30 16.01 4.99 11.69
CA THR A 30 17.30 4.55 12.24
C THR A 30 17.13 3.57 13.40
N ASN A 31 18.10 2.66 13.53
CA ASN A 31 18.19 1.74 14.66
C ASN A 31 18.71 2.40 15.94
N GLY A 32 19.10 3.68 15.89
CA GLY A 32 19.63 4.44 17.01
C GLY A 32 21.14 4.30 17.21
N SER A 33 21.82 3.52 16.36
CA SER A 33 23.26 3.30 16.38
C SER A 33 23.93 3.66 15.05
N GLY A 34 23.31 4.56 14.28
CA GLY A 34 23.88 5.09 13.04
C GLY A 34 23.42 4.38 11.77
N ALA A 35 22.68 3.27 11.85
CA ALA A 35 22.29 2.49 10.68
C ALA A 35 20.79 2.60 10.36
N SER A 36 20.48 2.66 9.06
CA SER A 36 19.10 2.55 8.58
C SER A 36 18.49 1.20 8.94
N ARG A 37 17.25 1.21 9.46
CA ARG A 37 16.46 -0.01 9.73
C ARG A 37 16.04 -0.72 8.46
N PHE A 38 15.80 0.04 7.39
CA PHE A 38 15.31 -0.45 6.11
C PHE A 38 16.12 0.17 4.96
N PRO A 39 17.41 -0.17 4.86
CA PRO A 39 18.26 0.31 3.77
C PRO A 39 17.71 -0.17 2.42
N VAL A 40 17.94 0.62 1.37
CA VAL A 40 17.51 0.26 0.02
C VAL A 40 18.26 -1.01 -0.42
N ARG A 41 17.52 -2.02 -0.89
CA ARG A 41 18.05 -3.31 -1.32
C ARG A 41 17.33 -3.87 -2.55
N ALA A 42 17.95 -4.86 -3.18
CA ALA A 42 17.31 -5.65 -4.24
C ALA A 42 16.20 -6.55 -3.67
N GLY A 43 15.25 -6.93 -4.53
CA GLY A 43 14.17 -7.88 -4.23
C GLY A 43 14.69 -9.25 -3.84
N THR A 44 13.94 -9.94 -2.98
CA THR A 44 14.35 -11.25 -2.44
C THR A 44 13.68 -12.42 -3.16
N ASP A 45 12.84 -12.12 -4.14
CA ASP A 45 11.81 -12.98 -4.72
C ASP A 45 12.12 -13.49 -6.12
N ALA A 46 13.39 -13.48 -6.54
CA ALA A 46 13.80 -13.91 -7.88
C ALA A 46 13.34 -15.35 -8.21
N ALA A 47 13.28 -16.24 -7.21
CA ALA A 47 12.77 -17.60 -7.38
C ALA A 47 11.26 -17.65 -7.73
N ASP A 48 10.48 -16.63 -7.37
CA ASP A 48 9.04 -16.56 -7.60
C ASP A 48 8.69 -15.79 -8.88
N VAL A 49 9.49 -14.76 -9.20
CA VAL A 49 9.19 -13.80 -10.28
C VAL A 49 10.17 -13.86 -11.45
N GLY A 50 11.17 -14.76 -11.40
CA GLY A 50 12.24 -14.93 -12.39
C GLY A 50 13.30 -13.84 -12.29
N GLN A 51 12.90 -12.57 -12.36
CA GLN A 51 13.79 -11.41 -12.21
C GLN A 51 13.24 -10.45 -11.16
N ALA A 52 13.80 -10.53 -9.95
CA ALA A 52 13.52 -9.58 -8.88
C ALA A 52 13.92 -8.15 -9.25
N LEU A 53 13.36 -7.17 -8.54
CA LEU A 53 13.84 -5.79 -8.61
C LEU A 53 15.31 -5.74 -8.22
N THR A 54 16.14 -5.13 -9.05
CA THR A 54 17.56 -4.90 -8.73
C THR A 54 17.71 -3.77 -7.73
N LEU A 55 18.89 -3.64 -7.10
CA LEU A 55 19.19 -2.50 -6.23
C LEU A 55 19.07 -1.16 -6.97
N ALA A 56 19.46 -1.10 -8.25
CA ALA A 56 19.34 0.11 -9.06
C ALA A 56 17.87 0.49 -9.30
N GLU A 57 17.02 -0.51 -9.59
CA GLU A 57 15.57 -0.32 -9.76
C GLU A 57 14.90 0.13 -8.45
N SER A 58 15.24 -0.50 -7.32
CA SER A 58 14.74 -0.08 -6.00
C SER A 58 15.12 1.36 -5.65
N ASN A 59 16.37 1.77 -5.93
CA ASN A 59 16.80 3.15 -5.75
C ASN A 59 16.02 4.12 -6.66
N ALA A 60 15.90 3.81 -7.95
CA ALA A 60 15.18 4.68 -8.88
C ALA A 60 13.70 4.83 -8.49
N LEU A 61 13.02 3.76 -8.07
CA LEU A 61 11.64 3.80 -7.59
C LEU A 61 11.46 4.79 -6.43
N LEU A 62 12.32 4.69 -5.41
CA LEU A 62 12.24 5.57 -4.25
C LEU A 62 12.67 7.00 -4.59
N GLU A 63 13.70 7.18 -5.41
CA GLU A 63 14.19 8.49 -5.85
C GLU A 63 13.15 9.25 -6.68
N GLU A 64 12.55 8.62 -7.69
CA GLU A 64 11.56 9.28 -8.54
C GLU A 64 10.29 9.61 -7.75
N ALA A 65 9.83 8.70 -6.88
CA ALA A 65 8.71 8.99 -6.00
C ALA A 65 9.01 10.17 -5.05
N PHE A 66 10.22 10.22 -4.48
CA PHE A 66 10.64 11.34 -3.65
C PHE A 66 10.70 12.65 -4.44
N ARG A 67 11.17 12.63 -5.69
CA ARG A 67 11.17 13.82 -6.57
C ARG A 67 9.75 14.30 -6.86
N ILE A 68 8.81 13.42 -7.16
CA ILE A 68 7.40 13.80 -7.33
C ILE A 68 6.86 14.43 -6.05
N MET A 69 7.13 13.84 -4.89
CA MET A 69 6.73 14.41 -3.59
C MET A 69 7.29 15.82 -3.39
N THR A 70 8.57 16.08 -3.71
CA THR A 70 9.16 17.41 -3.51
C THR A 70 8.48 18.51 -4.32
N ARG A 71 7.80 18.14 -5.41
CA ARG A 71 7.06 19.05 -6.29
C ARG A 71 5.57 19.11 -5.96
N ALA A 72 5.03 18.06 -5.33
CA ALA A 72 3.61 17.90 -5.09
C ALA A 72 3.08 18.96 -4.10
N ARG A 73 1.99 19.63 -4.48
CA ARG A 73 1.24 20.53 -3.60
C ARG A 73 0.54 19.71 -2.53
N ALA A 74 0.76 20.06 -1.27
CA ALA A 74 0.06 19.48 -0.14
C ALA A 74 -1.42 19.88 -0.13
N GLN A 75 -2.29 18.97 0.33
CA GLN A 75 -3.72 19.25 0.48
C GLN A 75 -4.11 19.50 1.94
N ILE A 76 -3.40 18.90 2.90
CA ILE A 76 -3.80 18.93 4.32
C ILE A 76 -2.89 19.80 5.18
N ARG A 77 -2.10 20.69 4.58
CA ARG A 77 -1.00 21.40 5.26
C ARG A 77 -1.18 22.91 5.26
N THR A 78 -0.67 23.52 6.32
CA THR A 78 -0.58 24.97 6.51
C THR A 78 0.89 25.39 6.71
N PRO A 79 1.35 26.51 6.12
CA PRO A 79 0.60 27.39 5.21
C PRO A 79 0.22 26.68 3.90
N LEU A 80 -0.80 27.21 3.22
CA LEU A 80 -1.14 26.75 1.87
C LEU A 80 0.08 26.87 0.96
N ASP A 81 0.08 26.09 -0.13
CA ASP A 81 1.19 26.01 -1.09
C ASP A 81 2.50 25.45 -0.51
N SER A 82 2.40 24.78 0.63
CA SER A 82 3.44 23.89 1.12
C SER A 82 3.52 22.62 0.26
N ARG A 83 4.70 22.01 0.20
CA ARG A 83 4.86 20.70 -0.45
C ARG A 83 4.31 19.58 0.41
N ALA A 84 3.94 18.48 -0.24
CA ALA A 84 3.58 17.26 0.43
C ALA A 84 4.71 16.76 1.35
N GLN A 85 4.34 16.07 2.43
CA GLN A 85 5.29 15.36 3.29
C GLN A 85 4.75 13.95 3.52
N VAL A 86 5.51 12.94 3.13
CA VAL A 86 5.06 11.54 3.14
C VAL A 86 6.20 10.59 3.51
N THR A 87 5.81 9.41 3.97
CA THR A 87 6.67 8.22 3.96
C THR A 87 6.39 7.42 2.69
N ILE A 88 7.45 6.91 2.07
CA ILE A 88 7.43 6.09 0.86
C ILE A 88 8.05 4.73 1.21
N SER A 89 7.34 3.65 0.92
CA SER A 89 7.76 2.28 1.19
C SER A 89 7.72 1.45 -0.08
N LEU A 90 8.79 0.68 -0.31
CA LEU A 90 8.89 -0.27 -1.41
C LEU A 90 8.93 -1.69 -0.86
N VAL A 91 8.16 -2.60 -1.47
CA VAL A 91 8.18 -4.04 -1.16
C VAL A 91 8.34 -4.89 -2.41
N ASP A 92 8.89 -6.10 -2.27
CA ASP A 92 8.85 -7.12 -3.32
C ASP A 92 7.50 -7.87 -3.35
N SER A 93 7.34 -8.84 -4.26
CA SER A 93 6.07 -9.58 -4.38
C SER A 93 5.71 -10.41 -3.14
N ARG A 94 6.68 -10.70 -2.26
CA ARG A 94 6.50 -11.39 -0.96
C ARG A 94 6.16 -10.44 0.19
N GLY A 95 6.05 -9.13 -0.10
CA GLY A 95 5.83 -8.12 0.93
C GLY A 95 7.07 -7.83 1.78
N GLN A 96 8.27 -8.26 1.33
CA GLN A 96 9.52 -7.93 2.00
C GLN A 96 9.90 -6.48 1.72
N ILE A 97 10.28 -5.74 2.76
CA ILE A 97 10.66 -4.34 2.63
C ILE A 97 11.96 -4.24 1.82
N LEU A 98 11.96 -3.46 0.75
CA LEU A 98 13.13 -3.15 -0.08
C LEU A 98 13.70 -1.76 0.18
N GLY A 99 12.97 -0.91 0.89
CA GLY A 99 13.44 0.39 1.35
C GLY A 99 12.31 1.24 1.90
N VAL A 100 12.64 2.14 2.82
CA VAL A 100 11.71 3.14 3.37
C VAL A 100 12.42 4.48 3.44
N VAL A 101 11.84 5.49 2.80
CA VAL A 101 12.34 6.88 2.83
C VAL A 101 11.22 7.84 3.19
N ARG A 102 11.57 8.94 3.85
CA ARG A 102 10.60 9.88 4.42
C ARG A 102 11.02 11.29 4.09
N SER A 103 10.06 12.16 3.84
CA SER A 103 10.33 13.60 3.88
C SER A 103 10.48 14.06 5.34
N PRO A 104 11.17 15.19 5.63
CA PRO A 104 11.53 15.57 7.01
C PRO A 104 10.35 15.59 7.98
N ASP A 105 9.25 16.22 7.58
CA ASP A 105 8.06 16.42 8.40
C ASP A 105 6.89 15.50 7.97
N ALA A 106 7.22 14.28 7.53
CA ALA A 106 6.22 13.25 7.27
C ALA A 106 5.51 12.85 8.57
N PRO A 107 4.17 12.69 8.58
CA PRO A 107 3.48 12.17 9.75
C PRO A 107 4.05 10.81 10.18
N VAL A 108 4.20 10.61 11.49
CA VAL A 108 4.80 9.38 12.05
C VAL A 108 4.00 8.15 11.66
N PHE A 109 2.66 8.24 11.71
CA PHE A 109 1.75 7.15 11.29
C PHE A 109 1.96 6.73 9.83
N GLY A 110 2.42 7.66 8.98
CA GLY A 110 2.65 7.39 7.56
C GLY A 110 3.67 6.28 7.34
N THR A 111 4.54 6.04 8.32
CA THR A 111 5.54 4.95 8.29
C THR A 111 4.91 3.57 8.17
N ASP A 112 3.92 3.26 9.01
CA ASP A 112 3.24 1.97 8.96
C ASP A 112 2.23 1.93 7.81
N VAL A 113 1.54 3.05 7.58
CA VAL A 113 0.48 3.13 6.57
C VAL A 113 1.04 2.99 5.15
N SER A 114 2.15 3.63 4.79
CA SER A 114 2.75 3.49 3.45
C SER A 114 3.18 2.04 3.18
N LEU A 115 3.69 1.34 4.19
CA LEU A 115 4.08 -0.06 4.08
C LEU A 115 2.85 -0.98 3.98
N GLN A 116 1.80 -0.72 4.76
CA GLN A 116 0.53 -1.45 4.66
C GLN A 116 -0.08 -1.30 3.27
N LYS A 117 -0.14 -0.07 2.74
CA LYS A 117 -0.58 0.23 1.38
C LYS A 117 0.22 -0.56 0.31
N ALA A 118 1.55 -0.51 0.38
CA ALA A 118 2.41 -1.25 -0.54
C ALA A 118 2.14 -2.76 -0.50
N ARG A 119 2.04 -3.35 0.69
CA ARG A 119 1.71 -4.78 0.84
C ARG A 119 0.32 -5.13 0.38
N THR A 120 -0.64 -4.21 0.53
CA THR A 120 -2.02 -4.39 0.12
C THR A 120 -2.10 -4.59 -1.40
N VAL A 121 -1.59 -3.65 -2.18
CA VAL A 121 -1.64 -3.77 -3.65
C VAL A 121 -0.76 -4.90 -4.19
N ALA A 122 0.39 -5.18 -3.54
CA ALA A 122 1.20 -6.35 -3.87
C ALA A 122 0.38 -7.64 -3.65
N PHE A 123 -0.30 -7.76 -2.51
CA PHE A 123 -1.07 -8.95 -2.16
C PHE A 123 -2.26 -9.17 -3.09
N PHE A 124 -3.16 -8.19 -3.25
CA PHE A 124 -4.37 -8.37 -4.06
C PHE A 124 -4.06 -8.61 -5.54
N SER A 125 -2.91 -8.11 -6.02
CA SER A 125 -2.43 -8.34 -7.38
C SER A 125 -1.62 -9.64 -7.52
N HIS A 126 -1.36 -10.36 -6.43
CA HIS A 126 -0.53 -11.56 -6.42
C HIS A 126 -1.29 -12.81 -6.90
N PRO A 127 -0.64 -13.75 -7.63
CA PRO A 127 -1.29 -14.98 -8.08
C PRO A 127 -1.86 -15.90 -7.00
N ARG A 128 -1.42 -15.72 -5.75
CA ARG A 128 -1.81 -16.53 -4.59
C ARG A 128 -2.79 -15.82 -3.64
N ALA A 129 -3.29 -14.63 -3.98
CA ALA A 129 -4.13 -13.85 -3.06
C ALA A 129 -5.37 -14.64 -2.60
N GLY A 130 -6.10 -15.24 -3.56
CA GLY A 130 -7.31 -16.00 -3.26
C GLY A 130 -7.03 -17.28 -2.46
N THR A 131 -5.95 -18.00 -2.80
CA THR A 131 -5.57 -19.24 -2.10
C THR A 131 -5.04 -18.96 -0.70
N GLU A 132 -4.26 -17.89 -0.50
CA GLU A 132 -3.74 -17.48 0.81
C GLU A 132 -4.87 -16.98 1.74
N LEU A 133 -5.81 -16.16 1.25
CA LEU A 133 -7.00 -15.77 2.02
C LEU A 133 -7.89 -16.97 2.38
N SER A 134 -8.06 -17.92 1.45
CA SER A 134 -8.86 -19.13 1.69
C SER A 134 -8.21 -20.09 2.69
N ALA A 135 -6.92 -19.96 2.93
CA ALA A 135 -6.16 -20.76 3.90
C ALA A 135 -6.07 -20.12 5.29
N ASP A 136 -6.60 -18.91 5.47
CA ASP A 136 -6.67 -18.27 6.80
C ASP A 136 -7.52 -19.14 7.76
N PRO A 137 -7.10 -19.33 9.03
CA PRO A 137 -7.87 -20.11 10.00
C PRO A 137 -9.24 -19.51 10.33
N SER A 138 -9.43 -18.21 10.15
CA SER A 138 -10.69 -17.51 10.39
C SER A 138 -11.68 -17.72 9.24
N ALA A 139 -12.83 -18.33 9.53
CA ALA A 139 -13.94 -18.44 8.56
C ALA A 139 -14.42 -17.06 8.08
N ASP A 140 -14.31 -16.07 8.96
CA ASP A 140 -14.66 -14.68 8.68
C ASP A 140 -13.70 -14.03 7.68
N VAL A 141 -12.42 -14.42 7.64
CA VAL A 141 -11.50 -14.00 6.57
C VAL A 141 -11.82 -14.74 5.27
N ARG A 142 -12.02 -16.06 5.33
CA ARG A 142 -12.24 -16.90 4.14
C ARG A 142 -13.46 -16.48 3.32
N GLN A 143 -14.53 -15.98 3.93
CA GLN A 143 -15.75 -15.58 3.21
C GLN A 143 -15.55 -14.39 2.25
N PHE A 144 -14.50 -13.58 2.45
CA PHE A 144 -14.23 -12.44 1.58
C PHE A 144 -13.75 -12.87 0.18
N VAL A 145 -13.20 -14.08 0.03
CA VAL A 145 -12.79 -14.62 -1.27
C VAL A 145 -14.00 -14.81 -2.21
N PRO A 146 -15.00 -15.65 -1.90
CA PRO A 146 -16.15 -15.81 -2.77
C PRO A 146 -16.96 -14.51 -2.92
N ALA A 147 -17.04 -13.66 -1.88
CA ALA A 147 -17.67 -12.35 -2.00
C ALA A 147 -17.01 -11.49 -3.09
N MET A 148 -15.67 -11.50 -3.13
CA MET A 148 -14.88 -10.75 -4.09
C MET A 148 -15.01 -11.29 -5.52
N LEU A 149 -14.93 -12.61 -5.69
CA LEU A 149 -15.08 -13.26 -7.02
C LEU A 149 -16.48 -13.03 -7.60
N ASN A 150 -17.53 -13.15 -6.76
CA ASN A 150 -18.91 -12.94 -7.18
C ASN A 150 -19.19 -11.48 -7.51
N PHE A 151 -18.69 -10.54 -6.70
CA PHE A 151 -18.89 -9.11 -6.93
C PHE A 151 -18.29 -8.64 -8.26
N LEU A 152 -17.10 -9.14 -8.61
CA LEU A 152 -16.47 -8.80 -9.90
C LEU A 152 -16.99 -9.64 -11.07
N GLY A 153 -17.77 -10.68 -10.82
CA GLY A 153 -18.16 -11.64 -11.86
C GLY A 153 -16.95 -12.34 -12.50
N ASN A 154 -15.84 -12.48 -11.77
CA ASN A 154 -14.58 -13.02 -12.29
C ASN A 154 -13.93 -13.98 -11.28
N GLN A 155 -13.89 -15.28 -11.62
CA GLN A 155 -13.32 -16.33 -10.78
C GLN A 155 -11.79 -16.28 -10.68
N ASN A 156 -11.12 -15.56 -11.57
CA ASN A 156 -9.67 -15.37 -11.58
C ASN A 156 -9.24 -14.00 -11.00
N ALA A 157 -10.19 -13.26 -10.41
CA ALA A 157 -9.93 -11.92 -9.89
C ALA A 157 -8.83 -11.86 -8.81
N LEU A 158 -8.62 -12.94 -8.05
CA LEU A 158 -7.60 -13.04 -6.99
C LEU A 158 -6.47 -14.01 -7.35
N SER A 159 -6.24 -14.24 -8.65
CA SER A 159 -5.20 -15.13 -9.19
C SER A 159 -4.11 -14.38 -9.96
N GLY A 160 -3.96 -13.07 -9.73
CA GLY A 160 -2.98 -12.21 -10.42
C GLY A 160 -3.36 -11.80 -11.84
N GLN A 161 -4.58 -12.13 -12.28
CA GLN A 161 -5.11 -11.65 -13.57
C GLN A 161 -5.39 -10.14 -13.55
N VAL A 162 -5.79 -9.62 -12.39
CA VAL A 162 -6.16 -8.22 -12.20
C VAL A 162 -5.10 -7.52 -11.35
N ALA A 163 -4.66 -6.36 -11.80
CA ALA A 163 -3.82 -5.45 -11.03
C ALA A 163 -4.71 -4.48 -10.26
N TYR A 164 -4.56 -4.45 -8.94
CA TYR A 164 -5.34 -3.58 -8.06
C TYR A 164 -4.47 -2.43 -7.55
N GLY A 165 -4.94 -1.19 -7.74
CA GLY A 165 -4.44 -0.04 -6.99
C GLY A 165 -5.20 0.11 -5.67
N ASP A 166 -4.60 0.78 -4.69
CA ASP A 166 -5.25 0.98 -3.39
C ASP A 166 -6.53 1.80 -3.51
N ARG A 167 -6.66 2.65 -4.54
CA ARG A 167 -7.91 3.33 -4.84
C ARG A 167 -9.03 2.35 -5.18
N THR A 168 -8.75 1.31 -5.97
CA THR A 168 -9.73 0.28 -6.27
C THR A 168 -10.16 -0.40 -4.98
N ILE A 169 -9.19 -0.86 -4.19
CA ILE A 169 -9.40 -1.62 -2.95
C ILE A 169 -10.21 -0.79 -1.96
N GLY A 170 -9.87 0.49 -1.81
CA GLY A 170 -10.61 1.41 -0.96
C GLY A 170 -12.05 1.62 -1.38
N VAL A 171 -12.34 1.70 -2.68
CA VAL A 171 -13.72 1.83 -3.19
C VAL A 171 -14.53 0.56 -2.96
N ILE A 172 -13.96 -0.63 -3.16
CA ILE A 172 -14.66 -1.92 -2.96
C ILE A 172 -14.71 -2.37 -1.48
N ALA A 173 -14.09 -1.60 -0.57
CA ALA A 173 -14.17 -1.79 0.88
C ALA A 173 -15.22 -0.90 1.56
N ARG A 174 -16.01 -0.14 0.79
CA ARG A 174 -17.02 0.78 1.33
C ARG A 174 -18.28 0.03 1.79
N PRO A 175 -18.91 0.45 2.90
CA PRO A 175 -20.17 -0.13 3.37
C PRO A 175 -21.36 0.21 2.44
N TYR A 176 -21.18 1.21 1.57
CA TYR A 176 -22.04 1.53 0.45
C TYR A 176 -21.20 1.59 -0.82
N PHE A 177 -21.53 0.79 -1.83
CA PHE A 177 -20.88 0.82 -3.13
C PHE A 177 -21.87 1.25 -4.24
N PRO A 178 -21.52 2.25 -5.07
CA PRO A 178 -20.31 3.07 -5.02
C PRO A 178 -20.32 4.03 -3.83
N ASP A 179 -19.14 4.53 -3.46
CA ASP A 179 -19.01 5.47 -2.35
C ASP A 179 -19.89 6.71 -2.55
N GLY A 180 -20.49 7.23 -1.47
CA GLY A 180 -21.38 8.38 -1.49
C GLY A 180 -22.84 8.10 -1.89
N GLU A 181 -23.19 6.90 -2.35
CA GLU A 181 -24.58 6.50 -2.62
C GLU A 181 -25.18 5.74 -1.41
N VAL A 182 -25.76 6.47 -0.45
CA VAL A 182 -26.37 5.90 0.77
C VAL A 182 -27.48 4.89 0.42
N GLY A 183 -27.51 3.77 1.15
CA GLY A 183 -28.55 2.73 1.02
C GLY A 183 -28.28 1.69 -0.07
N ARG A 184 -27.16 1.80 -0.80
CA ARG A 184 -26.71 0.77 -1.73
C ARG A 184 -26.18 -0.48 -1.01
N PRO A 185 -26.07 -1.63 -1.70
CA PRO A 185 -25.29 -2.75 -1.21
C PRO A 185 -23.82 -2.36 -0.96
N LYS A 186 -23.16 -3.08 -0.06
CA LYS A 186 -21.75 -2.89 0.26
C LYS A 186 -20.82 -3.34 -0.86
N GLY A 187 -19.58 -2.85 -0.81
CA GLY A 187 -18.48 -3.47 -1.54
C GLY A 187 -18.08 -4.83 -0.93
N PRO A 188 -17.44 -5.71 -1.72
CA PRO A 188 -17.13 -7.09 -1.33
C PRO A 188 -16.18 -7.20 -0.15
N LEU A 189 -15.34 -6.18 0.10
CA LEU A 189 -14.38 -6.19 1.21
C LEU A 189 -14.91 -5.56 2.49
N SER A 190 -16.16 -5.10 2.49
CA SER A 190 -16.77 -4.38 3.62
C SER A 190 -17.66 -5.25 4.50
N ARG A 191 -17.94 -4.76 5.71
CA ARG A 191 -19.12 -5.18 6.47
C ARG A 191 -20.39 -4.59 5.88
N ASP A 192 -21.52 -5.22 6.18
CA ASP A 192 -22.82 -4.58 5.98
C ASP A 192 -22.93 -3.38 6.89
N ILE A 193 -23.66 -2.34 6.48
CA ILE A 193 -23.69 -1.07 7.20
C ILE A 193 -24.08 -1.22 8.68
N ALA A 194 -24.97 -2.16 9.02
CA ALA A 194 -25.40 -2.41 10.40
C ALA A 194 -24.27 -2.94 11.30
N GLN A 195 -23.20 -3.48 10.71
CA GLN A 195 -22.00 -3.99 11.40
C GLN A 195 -20.77 -3.12 11.15
N PHE A 196 -20.87 -2.13 10.26
CA PHE A 196 -19.75 -1.30 9.86
C PHE A 196 -19.50 -0.18 10.88
N ASN A 197 -18.26 -0.06 11.32
CA ASN A 197 -17.76 1.09 12.06
C ASN A 197 -16.22 1.15 11.94
N PRO A 198 -15.53 2.20 12.44
CA PRO A 198 -14.07 2.32 12.34
C PRO A 198 -13.27 1.15 12.93
N LEU A 199 -13.87 0.33 13.80
CA LEU A 199 -13.26 -0.88 14.40
C LEU A 199 -13.76 -2.19 13.76
N SER A 200 -14.71 -2.10 12.81
CA SER A 200 -15.31 -3.23 12.11
C SER A 200 -15.56 -2.84 10.65
N THR A 201 -14.49 -2.72 9.88
CA THR A 201 -14.54 -2.19 8.51
C THR A 201 -14.82 -3.27 7.46
N GLY A 202 -14.44 -4.52 7.73
CA GLY A 202 -14.58 -5.63 6.79
C GLY A 202 -13.37 -6.54 6.85
N LEU A 203 -12.80 -6.88 5.69
CA LEU A 203 -11.63 -7.75 5.63
C LEU A 203 -10.45 -7.20 6.46
N GLN A 204 -10.26 -5.87 6.45
CA GLN A 204 -9.18 -5.22 7.22
C GLN A 204 -9.26 -5.54 8.72
N SER A 205 -10.44 -5.39 9.33
CA SER A 205 -10.63 -5.72 10.75
C SER A 205 -10.74 -7.22 10.99
N ALA A 206 -11.28 -8.00 10.04
CA ALA A 206 -11.36 -9.46 10.14
C ALA A 206 -9.98 -10.11 10.26
N LEU A 207 -9.01 -9.61 9.48
CA LEU A 207 -7.64 -10.11 9.42
C LEU A 207 -6.89 -10.02 10.76
N VAL A 208 -7.17 -8.99 11.57
CA VAL A 208 -6.49 -8.75 12.85
C VAL A 208 -7.22 -9.34 14.06
N LEU A 209 -8.46 -9.80 13.89
CA LEU A 209 -9.32 -10.19 15.00
C LEU A 209 -8.73 -11.35 15.83
N THR A 210 -8.12 -12.32 15.15
CA THR A 210 -7.42 -13.44 15.80
C THR A 210 -6.24 -12.95 16.66
N ASN A 211 -5.47 -11.97 16.18
CA ASN A 211 -4.37 -11.39 16.95
C ASN A 211 -4.89 -10.70 18.22
N LEU A 212 -5.96 -9.91 18.10
CA LEU A 212 -6.57 -9.21 19.22
C LEU A 212 -7.09 -10.19 20.28
N GLY A 213 -7.72 -11.29 19.86
CA GLY A 213 -8.19 -12.33 20.78
C GLY A 213 -7.04 -13.04 21.51
N GLN A 214 -5.96 -13.37 20.80
CA GLN A 214 -4.77 -13.96 21.41
C GLN A 214 -4.08 -13.00 22.39
N HIS A 215 -3.94 -11.73 22.00
CA HIS A 215 -3.35 -10.71 22.86
C HIS A 215 -4.19 -10.48 24.12
N LEU A 216 -5.53 -10.44 23.99
CA LEU A 216 -6.42 -10.38 25.14
C LEU A 216 -6.20 -11.57 26.10
N GLY A 217 -6.05 -12.78 25.55
CA GLY A 217 -5.74 -13.97 26.35
C GLY A 217 -4.40 -13.83 27.10
N PHE A 218 -3.38 -13.26 26.46
CA PHE A 218 -2.09 -12.99 27.09
C PHE A 218 -2.19 -11.97 28.23
N VAL A 219 -2.75 -10.79 27.99
CA VAL A 219 -2.81 -9.72 29.00
C VAL A 219 -3.75 -10.03 30.18
N THR A 220 -4.71 -10.94 29.99
CA THR A 220 -5.60 -11.43 31.05
C THR A 220 -5.06 -12.64 31.80
N GLY A 221 -3.93 -13.21 31.36
CA GLY A 221 -3.33 -14.41 31.97
C GLY A 221 -4.00 -15.73 31.57
N ALA A 222 -4.95 -15.71 30.63
CA ALA A 222 -5.56 -16.93 30.07
C ALA A 222 -4.61 -17.69 29.12
N SER A 223 -3.57 -17.03 28.62
CA SER A 223 -2.49 -17.61 27.81
C SER A 223 -1.13 -17.14 28.33
N ALA A 224 -0.14 -18.05 28.36
CA ALA A 224 1.25 -17.69 28.66
C ALA A 224 2.00 -17.08 27.46
N THR A 225 1.42 -17.18 26.26
CA THR A 225 2.04 -16.74 25.00
C THR A 225 1.17 -15.66 24.36
N ASP A 226 1.82 -14.56 23.96
CA ASP A 226 1.19 -13.48 23.20
C ASP A 226 0.98 -13.89 21.72
N THR A 227 0.30 -13.03 20.96
CA THR A 227 0.13 -13.21 19.52
C THR A 227 1.45 -13.07 18.76
N PRO A 228 1.67 -13.79 17.63
CA PRO A 228 2.83 -13.57 16.79
C PRO A 228 2.95 -12.11 16.32
N SER A 229 4.18 -11.60 16.17
CA SER A 229 4.47 -10.21 15.74
C SER A 229 4.13 -9.93 14.27
N ARG A 230 2.84 -10.06 13.91
CA ARG A 230 2.22 -9.83 12.60
C ARG A 230 0.73 -9.58 12.80
N CYS A 231 0.06 -9.05 11.80
CA CYS A 231 -1.36 -8.66 11.85
C CYS A 231 -2.31 -9.63 11.14
N THR A 232 -1.82 -10.77 10.61
CA THR A 232 -2.62 -11.71 9.82
C THR A 232 -2.17 -13.15 10.00
N PHE A 233 -3.04 -14.12 9.71
CA PHE A 233 -2.75 -15.55 9.80
C PHE A 233 -2.79 -16.28 8.45
N ILE A 234 -2.81 -15.54 7.34
CA ILE A 234 -2.59 -16.13 6.02
C ILE A 234 -1.24 -16.85 5.95
N PRO A 235 -1.08 -17.87 5.08
CA PRO A 235 0.15 -18.66 4.99
C PRO A 235 1.41 -17.83 4.77
N ASP A 236 2.52 -18.34 5.32
CA ASP A 236 3.84 -17.76 5.14
C ASP A 236 4.27 -17.78 3.66
N ALA A 237 4.80 -16.66 3.19
CA ALA A 237 5.46 -16.56 1.88
C ALA A 237 6.95 -16.91 1.97
N VAL A 238 7.55 -16.63 3.14
CA VAL A 238 8.88 -17.09 3.56
C VAL A 238 8.79 -17.51 5.04
N PRO A 239 9.71 -18.32 5.56
CA PRO A 239 9.62 -18.80 6.94
C PRO A 239 9.39 -17.66 7.96
N GLY A 240 8.28 -17.73 8.69
CA GLY A 240 7.91 -16.76 9.71
C GLY A 240 7.27 -15.47 9.20
N GLN A 241 7.13 -15.27 7.88
CA GLN A 241 6.54 -14.05 7.30
C GLN A 241 5.61 -14.35 6.13
N ASN A 242 4.36 -13.91 6.27
CA ASN A 242 3.36 -13.83 5.22
C ASN A 242 3.36 -12.47 4.50
N ARG A 243 2.62 -12.34 3.40
CA ARG A 243 2.63 -11.13 2.55
C ARG A 243 1.96 -9.92 3.21
N LEU A 244 1.07 -10.15 4.19
CA LEU A 244 0.29 -9.13 4.90
C LEU A 244 0.76 -8.99 6.36
N GLN A 245 2.07 -8.86 6.59
CA GLN A 245 2.62 -8.73 7.95
C GLN A 245 1.94 -7.63 8.79
N ASN A 246 1.51 -6.53 8.17
CA ASN A 246 0.89 -5.39 8.86
C ASN A 246 -0.60 -5.23 8.50
N GLY A 247 -1.24 -6.27 7.95
CA GLY A 247 -2.63 -6.19 7.49
C GLY A 247 -2.75 -5.49 6.14
N ILE A 248 -3.93 -4.93 5.88
CA ILE A 248 -4.25 -4.22 4.63
C ILE A 248 -4.68 -2.78 4.90
N GLN A 249 -4.58 -1.94 3.86
CA GLN A 249 -5.11 -0.59 3.85
C GLN A 249 -6.29 -0.44 2.88
N ILE A 250 -7.28 0.36 3.25
CA ILE A 250 -8.53 0.55 2.47
C ILE A 250 -8.72 1.99 2.00
N PHE A 251 -7.62 2.70 1.75
CA PHE A 251 -7.63 4.03 1.14
C PHE A 251 -6.41 4.26 0.24
N PRO A 252 -6.50 5.17 -0.75
CA PRO A 252 -5.53 5.30 -1.83
C PRO A 252 -4.11 5.68 -1.36
N GLY A 253 -3.12 5.36 -2.20
CA GLY A 253 -1.71 5.72 -2.01
C GLY A 253 -0.68 4.66 -2.42
N ALA A 254 -1.07 3.60 -3.13
CA ALA A 254 -0.12 2.60 -3.61
C ALA A 254 -0.50 2.01 -4.96
N VAL A 255 0.55 1.57 -5.67
CA VAL A 255 0.44 0.87 -6.96
C VAL A 255 1.35 -0.35 -7.01
N PRO A 256 0.91 -1.44 -7.66
CA PRO A 256 1.74 -2.60 -7.92
C PRO A 256 2.73 -2.32 -9.07
N ILE A 257 3.92 -2.93 -8.98
CA ILE A 257 5.02 -2.78 -9.93
C ILE A 257 5.13 -4.06 -10.76
N TYR A 258 5.23 -3.91 -12.07
CA TYR A 258 5.22 -5.02 -13.03
C TYR A 258 6.44 -5.02 -13.95
N ARG A 259 6.90 -6.24 -14.28
CA ARG A 259 7.79 -6.54 -15.39
C ARG A 259 6.99 -7.31 -16.44
N GLY A 260 6.58 -6.64 -17.51
CA GLY A 260 5.55 -7.16 -18.42
C GLY A 260 4.23 -7.37 -17.66
N SER A 261 3.71 -8.60 -17.63
CA SER A 261 2.52 -8.98 -16.83
C SER A 261 2.85 -9.64 -15.49
N ARG A 262 4.13 -9.74 -15.12
CA ARG A 262 4.57 -10.32 -13.84
C ARG A 262 4.66 -9.24 -12.77
N LEU A 263 3.94 -9.41 -11.67
CA LEU A 263 4.10 -8.62 -10.45
C LEU A 263 5.51 -8.85 -9.87
N VAL A 264 6.26 -7.79 -9.60
CA VAL A 264 7.62 -7.84 -9.02
C VAL A 264 7.77 -7.00 -7.74
N GLY A 265 6.73 -6.28 -7.33
CA GLY A 265 6.75 -5.49 -6.12
C GLY A 265 5.59 -4.50 -6.05
N ALA A 266 5.68 -3.56 -5.11
CA ALA A 266 4.73 -2.46 -4.97
C ALA A 266 5.34 -1.26 -4.26
N LEU A 267 4.88 -0.08 -4.64
CA LEU A 267 5.26 1.18 -4.01
C LEU A 267 4.03 1.76 -3.29
N GLY A 268 4.20 2.10 -2.01
CA GLY A 268 3.17 2.74 -1.19
C GLY A 268 3.65 4.04 -0.57
N VAL A 269 2.73 4.99 -0.46
CA VAL A 269 2.96 6.37 -0.02
C VAL A 269 1.90 6.76 0.99
N SER A 270 2.31 7.40 2.07
CA SER A 270 1.38 7.94 3.06
C SER A 270 1.92 9.19 3.76
N GLY A 271 1.10 10.23 3.80
CA GLY A 271 1.33 11.36 4.70
C GLY A 271 0.57 12.63 4.36
N ASP A 272 0.00 12.75 3.17
CA ASP A 272 -0.82 13.89 2.76
C ASP A 272 -2.24 13.43 2.38
N GLY A 273 -2.96 14.21 1.56
CA GLY A 273 -4.21 13.80 0.96
C GLY A 273 -4.05 12.53 0.11
N ILE A 274 -5.12 11.72 0.05
CA ILE A 274 -5.11 10.43 -0.66
C ILE A 274 -4.82 10.55 -2.16
N ASP A 275 -5.15 11.69 -2.77
CA ASP A 275 -4.87 11.94 -4.19
C ASP A 275 -3.38 12.28 -4.39
N GLN A 276 -2.75 13.01 -3.46
CA GLN A 276 -1.30 13.25 -3.46
C GLN A 276 -0.54 11.92 -3.29
N ASP A 277 -0.92 11.10 -2.31
CA ASP A 277 -0.29 9.80 -2.08
C ASP A 277 -0.38 8.91 -3.34
N ASP A 278 -1.56 8.83 -3.97
CA ASP A 278 -1.77 8.10 -5.21
C ASP A 278 -0.85 8.61 -6.32
N MET A 279 -0.88 9.91 -6.58
CA MET A 279 -0.07 10.54 -7.62
C MET A 279 1.43 10.28 -7.41
N ILE A 280 1.93 10.44 -6.17
CA ILE A 280 3.34 10.22 -5.84
C ILE A 280 3.73 8.77 -6.11
N SER A 281 2.91 7.80 -5.69
CA SER A 281 3.19 6.38 -5.94
C SER A 281 3.18 6.06 -7.44
N PHE A 282 2.15 6.48 -8.18
CA PHE A 282 1.97 6.16 -9.58
C PHE A 282 2.98 6.83 -10.51
N LEU A 283 3.24 8.12 -10.33
CA LEU A 283 4.23 8.85 -11.14
C LEU A 283 5.66 8.46 -10.76
N GLY A 284 5.92 8.16 -9.48
CA GLY A 284 7.21 7.62 -9.03
C GLY A 284 7.53 6.31 -9.72
N THR A 285 6.58 5.37 -9.74
CA THR A 285 6.72 4.10 -10.46
C THR A 285 6.85 4.30 -11.98
N HIS A 286 6.04 5.18 -12.57
CA HIS A 286 6.13 5.48 -14.01
C HIS A 286 7.51 6.02 -14.40
N ASN A 287 7.97 7.08 -13.71
CA ASN A 287 9.23 7.76 -14.02
C ASN A 287 10.44 6.84 -13.81
N ALA A 288 10.40 5.97 -12.79
CA ALA A 288 11.47 4.99 -12.59
C ALA A 288 11.55 3.99 -13.75
N GLY A 289 10.39 3.54 -14.25
CA GLY A 289 10.30 2.70 -15.44
C GLY A 289 10.78 3.40 -16.70
N VAL A 290 10.47 4.68 -16.88
CA VAL A 290 11.01 5.50 -18.00
C VAL A 290 12.53 5.66 -17.89
N ARG A 291 13.06 5.86 -16.67
CA ARG A 291 14.48 6.10 -16.43
C ARG A 291 15.35 4.87 -16.71
N LEU A 292 14.89 3.67 -16.35
CA LEU A 292 15.71 2.45 -16.41
C LEU A 292 15.23 1.40 -17.42
N GLY A 293 13.94 1.42 -17.79
CA GLY A 293 13.33 0.44 -18.68
C GLY A 293 13.06 -0.91 -18.02
N GLY A 294 12.21 -1.72 -18.66
CA GLY A 294 11.99 -3.12 -18.29
C GLY A 294 11.05 -3.38 -17.11
N PHE A 295 10.56 -2.36 -16.42
CA PHE A 295 9.50 -2.46 -15.41
C PHE A 295 8.67 -1.16 -15.38
N GLY A 296 7.55 -1.16 -14.66
CA GLY A 296 6.75 0.05 -14.45
C GLY A 296 5.41 -0.24 -13.80
N ASN A 297 4.45 0.65 -14.04
CA ASN A 297 3.06 0.45 -13.64
C ASN A 297 2.48 -0.81 -14.30
N ALA A 298 1.42 -1.36 -13.70
CA ALA A 298 0.67 -2.45 -14.32
C ALA A 298 0.24 -2.12 -15.76
N PRO A 299 0.27 -3.09 -16.69
CA PRO A 299 -0.28 -2.90 -18.04
C PRO A 299 -1.75 -2.49 -17.96
N MET A 300 -2.17 -1.49 -18.75
CA MET A 300 -3.54 -0.95 -18.72
C MET A 300 -4.62 -2.03 -18.84
N ALA A 301 -4.41 -3.03 -19.70
CA ALA A 301 -5.36 -4.12 -19.93
C ALA A 301 -5.59 -5.02 -18.70
N MET A 302 -4.69 -5.02 -17.71
CA MET A 302 -4.81 -5.81 -16.48
C MET A 302 -5.38 -4.99 -15.31
N ARG A 303 -5.44 -3.66 -15.43
CA ARG A 303 -5.82 -2.78 -14.31
C ARG A 303 -7.28 -2.98 -13.96
N ALA A 304 -7.59 -2.88 -12.68
CA ALA A 304 -8.95 -3.03 -12.19
C ALA A 304 -9.94 -1.98 -12.76
N ASP A 305 -9.46 -0.86 -13.31
CA ASP A 305 -10.31 0.11 -14.01
C ASP A 305 -10.84 -0.38 -15.37
N GLN A 306 -10.43 -1.55 -15.84
CA GLN A 306 -11.08 -2.27 -16.93
C GLN A 306 -12.39 -2.94 -16.49
N ILE A 307 -12.64 -3.05 -15.18
CA ILE A 307 -13.80 -3.73 -14.62
C ILE A 307 -14.96 -2.73 -14.45
N VAL A 308 -16.12 -3.15 -14.94
CA VAL A 308 -17.39 -2.39 -14.85
C VAL A 308 -18.38 -3.22 -14.03
N ILE A 309 -18.86 -2.63 -12.93
CA ILE A 309 -19.81 -3.26 -12.01
C ILE A 309 -21.25 -2.85 -12.40
N PRO A 310 -22.14 -3.82 -12.69
CA PRO A 310 -23.55 -3.53 -12.91
C PRO A 310 -24.26 -3.21 -11.58
N LEU A 311 -25.06 -2.15 -11.56
CA LEU A 311 -25.82 -1.68 -10.41
C LEU A 311 -27.31 -1.54 -10.78
N GLY A 312 -27.86 -2.61 -11.37
CA GLY A 312 -29.20 -2.60 -11.96
C GLY A 312 -29.21 -1.87 -13.30
N THR A 313 -29.86 -0.70 -13.37
CA THR A 313 -29.97 0.12 -14.58
C THR A 313 -28.74 0.99 -14.88
N ARG A 314 -27.77 1.01 -13.96
CA ARG A 314 -26.52 1.79 -14.07
C ARG A 314 -25.32 0.87 -14.03
N GLN A 315 -24.18 1.40 -14.45
CA GLN A 315 -22.89 0.74 -14.37
C GLN A 315 -21.87 1.69 -13.77
N VAL A 316 -20.94 1.15 -12.98
CA VAL A 316 -19.83 1.92 -12.40
C VAL A 316 -18.52 1.24 -12.76
N ARG A 317 -17.62 1.98 -13.38
CA ARG A 317 -16.24 1.55 -13.63
C ARG A 317 -15.43 1.73 -12.35
N LEU A 318 -14.65 0.71 -11.99
CA LEU A 318 -13.72 0.84 -10.86
C LEU A 318 -12.63 1.87 -11.17
N ARG A 319 -12.06 2.48 -10.13
CA ARG A 319 -10.96 3.44 -10.26
C ARG A 319 -9.64 2.78 -9.90
N TYR A 320 -8.61 2.96 -10.72
CA TYR A 320 -7.27 2.44 -10.45
C TYR A 320 -6.36 3.45 -9.76
N ILE A 321 -6.37 4.70 -10.24
CA ILE A 321 -5.59 5.82 -9.69
C ILE A 321 -6.43 7.10 -9.67
N GLY A 322 -6.10 8.05 -8.81
CA GLY A 322 -6.66 9.40 -8.84
C GLY A 322 -5.60 10.43 -8.48
N CYS A 323 -5.41 11.43 -9.34
CA CYS A 323 -4.42 12.49 -9.16
C CYS A 323 -5.12 13.84 -8.94
N PRO A 324 -4.55 14.70 -8.08
CA PRO A 324 -5.21 15.93 -7.66
C PRO A 324 -5.22 16.97 -8.78
N PHE A 325 -6.14 17.93 -8.68
CA PHE A 325 -6.09 19.16 -9.46
C PHE A 325 -4.97 20.05 -8.95
N ALA A 326 -4.35 20.83 -9.86
CA ALA A 326 -3.18 21.66 -9.57
C ALA A 326 -2.10 20.92 -8.75
N PRO A 327 -1.65 19.75 -9.25
CA PRO A 327 -0.87 18.78 -8.48
C PRO A 327 0.48 19.29 -8.01
N PHE A 328 1.10 20.21 -8.75
CA PHE A 328 2.46 20.66 -8.51
C PHE A 328 2.53 22.13 -8.07
N LEU A 329 3.59 22.45 -7.31
CA LEU A 329 3.92 23.80 -6.89
C LEU A 329 4.67 24.59 -7.96
N ASP A 330 5.36 23.89 -8.86
CA ASP A 330 6.32 24.47 -9.80
C ASP A 330 5.83 24.50 -11.26
N THR A 331 4.65 23.93 -11.55
CA THR A 331 4.03 23.95 -12.89
C THR A 331 2.52 24.11 -12.81
N ALA A 332 1.89 24.48 -13.94
CA ALA A 332 0.44 24.54 -14.10
C ALA A 332 -0.16 23.26 -14.72
N GLU A 333 0.64 22.20 -14.87
CA GLU A 333 0.22 20.94 -15.49
C GLU A 333 -0.99 20.32 -14.78
N GLN A 334 -1.88 19.71 -15.54
CA GLN A 334 -3.09 19.04 -15.05
C GLN A 334 -3.18 17.64 -15.64
N ASN A 335 -4.02 16.79 -15.06
CA ASN A 335 -4.26 15.42 -15.54
C ASN A 335 -2.95 14.61 -15.72
N VAL A 336 -1.99 14.84 -14.83
CA VAL A 336 -0.60 14.34 -14.96
C VAL A 336 -0.47 12.81 -14.96
N CYS A 337 -1.54 12.10 -14.57
CA CYS A 337 -1.61 10.64 -14.57
C CYS A 337 -2.38 10.06 -15.75
N GLN A 338 -2.98 10.90 -16.61
CA GLN A 338 -3.81 10.47 -17.72
C GLN A 338 -2.97 9.84 -18.83
N GLY A 339 -3.34 8.64 -19.27
CA GLY A 339 -2.70 7.94 -20.39
C GLY A 339 -1.43 7.16 -20.05
N LEU A 340 -1.05 7.09 -18.76
CA LEU A 340 0.10 6.34 -18.26
C LEU A 340 -0.30 4.98 -17.67
#